data_AF-A0A1E3QR13-F1
#
_entry.id   AF-A0A1E3QR13-F1
#
_cell.length_a   1.000
_cell.length_b   1.000
_cell.length_c   1.000
_cell.angle_alpha   90.00
_cell.angle_beta   90.00
_cell.angle_gamma   90.00
#
_symmetry.space_group_name_H-M   'P 1'
#
loop_
_entity.id
_entity.type
_entity.pdbx_description
1 polymer ?
#
loop_
_entity_poly.entity_id
_entity_poly.type
_entity_poly.pdbx_seq_one_letter_code
_entity_poly.pdbx_strand_id
1 'polypeptide(L)'
;MSSTEVTLGSVIYTAVKPMFKIYLIMGAGFFLAKKQILTVETSKNISDIVMTLILPCLIFNKVITSITTSSIKIIGIIFLLGTVLFAMGGLLSYAVAKITRSPKRWIGGLLAVGFFPNISDLPIVYVQALNNGVIFSQEEVDRGVAYICIFFAVQIFYQFNLGGYRLVEYDFRDQIKQRDEENKQESSRLISNEKNVNLSPTVSAESEAASHTSSEGYSENFQPPSEVHHDIYVENGYPVPQSIQESLNLGRVTSDHTPYDVQSMAKPLSSKTIKSWLRLRKFAFLRQIFENFLKPTSMSLIISIVISMIPWVRALFIQNSISLVTLPAAPDGNPPLSFIMDFTDYVGACIPFGLIILGATISRLSVRSIPKGFMWTAVSLSLVRLVILPVFGVLISERLYTIGWFSNDSKMLRFISIIAWGLPNSTSLVYVTAFYTCLDSEDHLQMDCLAVMLLVQYPMMAITLPTLVSFIIKHLLKI
;
A
#
# COMPACT_ATOMS: atom_id res chain seq x y z
N MET A 1 39.88 28.44 -10.74
CA MET A 1 39.08 27.20 -10.86
C MET A 1 37.77 27.58 -11.51
N SER A 2 37.57 27.14 -12.76
CA SER A 2 36.34 27.38 -13.51
C SER A 2 35.18 26.70 -12.79
N SER A 3 34.21 27.49 -12.30
CA SER A 3 32.92 26.99 -11.85
C SER A 3 32.27 26.27 -13.03
N THR A 4 32.24 24.94 -12.98
CA THR A 4 31.57 24.13 -13.98
C THR A 4 30.07 24.33 -13.77
N GLU A 5 29.53 25.41 -14.35
CA GLU A 5 28.09 25.69 -14.29
C GLU A 5 27.34 24.47 -14.79
N VAL A 6 26.42 23.98 -13.99
CA VAL A 6 25.62 22.81 -14.36
C VAL A 6 24.72 23.21 -15.53
N THR A 7 25.02 22.68 -16.72
CA THR A 7 24.24 22.96 -17.94
C THR A 7 22.77 22.61 -17.73
N LEU A 8 21.85 23.48 -18.17
CA LEU A 8 20.40 23.24 -18.01
C LEU A 8 19.97 21.87 -18.58
N GLY A 9 20.58 21.45 -19.68
CA GLY A 9 20.32 20.15 -20.31
C GLY A 9 20.67 18.95 -19.42
N SER A 10 21.73 19.03 -18.61
CA SER A 10 22.10 17.93 -17.70
C SER A 10 21.11 17.82 -16.54
N VAL A 11 20.65 18.96 -15.99
CA VAL A 11 19.61 18.99 -14.95
C VAL A 11 18.30 18.40 -15.47
N ILE A 12 17.87 18.80 -16.67
CA ILE A 12 16.65 18.28 -17.29
C ILE A 12 16.77 16.78 -17.56
N TYR A 13 17.88 16.32 -18.15
CA TYR A 13 18.08 14.90 -18.43
C TYR A 13 18.04 14.05 -17.15
N THR A 14 18.77 14.48 -16.12
CA THR A 14 18.80 13.84 -14.81
C THR A 14 17.41 13.82 -14.15
N ALA A 15 16.62 14.87 -14.35
CA ALA A 15 15.26 14.97 -13.85
C ALA A 15 14.25 14.10 -14.61
N VAL A 16 14.43 13.86 -15.91
CA VAL A 16 13.49 13.07 -16.73
C VAL A 16 13.80 11.57 -16.67
N LYS A 17 15.06 11.18 -16.54
CA LYS A 17 15.51 9.77 -16.52
C LYS A 17 14.73 8.87 -15.54
N PRO A 18 14.42 9.27 -14.29
CA PRO A 18 13.62 8.48 -13.35
C PRO A 18 12.22 8.13 -13.85
N MET A 19 11.63 9.00 -14.68
CA MET A 19 10.25 8.87 -15.11
C MET A 19 10.05 7.71 -16.09
N PHE A 20 11.05 7.45 -16.93
CA PHE A 20 11.03 6.29 -17.82
C PHE A 20 10.91 4.98 -17.04
N LYS A 21 11.59 4.84 -15.88
CA LYS A 21 11.45 3.65 -15.02
C LYS A 21 10.01 3.45 -14.57
N ILE A 22 9.35 4.52 -14.14
CA ILE A 22 7.95 4.49 -13.68
C ILE A 22 7.02 4.09 -14.83
N TYR A 23 7.18 4.70 -16.01
CA TYR A 23 6.36 4.38 -17.18
C TYR A 23 6.57 2.96 -17.70
N LEU A 24 7.80 2.43 -17.63
CA LEU A 24 8.08 1.05 -17.99
C LEU A 24 7.40 0.06 -17.02
N ILE A 25 7.43 0.32 -15.71
CA ILE A 25 6.75 -0.51 -14.71
C ILE A 25 5.23 -0.47 -14.91
N MET A 26 4.66 0.72 -15.14
CA MET A 26 3.24 0.86 -15.47
C MET A 26 2.88 0.12 -16.76
N GLY A 27 3.73 0.24 -17.80
CA GLY A 27 3.55 -0.47 -19.07
C GLY A 27 3.59 -1.99 -18.92
N ALA A 28 4.48 -2.50 -18.06
CA ALA A 28 4.53 -3.91 -17.72
C ALA A 28 3.23 -4.36 -17.02
N GLY A 29 2.73 -3.59 -16.05
CA GLY A 29 1.44 -3.87 -15.40
C GLY A 29 0.26 -3.86 -16.38
N PHE A 30 0.25 -2.91 -17.32
CA PHE A 30 -0.75 -2.86 -18.40
C PHE A 30 -0.71 -4.11 -19.27
N PHE A 31 0.49 -4.54 -19.68
CA PHE A 31 0.69 -5.72 -20.51
C PHE A 31 0.27 -7.02 -19.79
N LEU A 32 0.64 -7.17 -18.52
CA LEU A 32 0.25 -8.33 -17.70
C LEU A 32 -1.26 -8.43 -17.52
N ALA A 33 -1.94 -7.29 -17.38
CA ALA A 33 -3.40 -7.26 -17.29
C ALA A 33 -4.08 -7.56 -18.63
N LYS A 34 -3.54 -7.10 -19.76
CA LYS A 34 -4.03 -7.51 -21.10
C LYS A 34 -3.86 -9.01 -21.36
N LYS A 35 -2.84 -9.63 -20.77
CA LYS A 35 -2.65 -11.09 -20.78
C LYS A 35 -3.52 -11.84 -19.76
N GLN A 36 -4.39 -11.17 -19.01
CA GLN A 36 -5.21 -11.75 -17.94
C GLN A 36 -4.39 -12.44 -16.82
N ILE A 37 -3.08 -12.14 -16.71
CA ILE A 37 -2.25 -12.62 -15.60
C ILE A 37 -2.56 -11.81 -14.34
N LEU A 38 -2.68 -10.50 -14.52
CA LEU A 38 -2.98 -9.56 -13.44
C LEU A 38 -4.47 -9.16 -13.47
N THR A 39 -5.32 -10.10 -13.08
CA THR A 39 -6.78 -9.91 -12.94
C THR A 39 -7.11 -8.94 -11.80
N VAL A 40 -8.40 -8.59 -11.64
CA VAL A 40 -8.86 -7.77 -10.50
C VAL A 40 -8.59 -8.49 -9.18
N GLU A 41 -8.87 -9.79 -9.13
CA GLU A 41 -8.57 -10.67 -7.98
C GLU A 41 -7.08 -10.68 -7.65
N THR A 42 -6.21 -10.95 -8.63
CA THR A 42 -4.75 -10.94 -8.42
C THR A 42 -4.28 -9.57 -7.92
N SER A 43 -4.83 -8.49 -8.47
CA SER A 43 -4.49 -7.11 -8.04
C SER A 43 -4.88 -6.86 -6.58
N LYS A 44 -6.02 -7.40 -6.13
CA LYS A 44 -6.48 -7.31 -4.73
C LYS A 44 -5.60 -8.16 -3.81
N ASN A 45 -5.35 -9.42 -4.16
CA ASN A 45 -4.49 -10.31 -3.38
C ASN A 45 -3.07 -9.73 -3.20
N ILE A 46 -2.50 -9.14 -4.26
CA ILE A 46 -1.23 -8.41 -4.17
C ILE A 46 -1.36 -7.21 -3.22
N SER A 47 -2.46 -6.45 -3.29
CA SER A 47 -2.70 -5.30 -2.40
C SER A 47 -2.81 -5.73 -0.94
N ASP A 48 -3.43 -6.88 -0.66
CA ASP A 48 -3.54 -7.45 0.69
C ASP A 48 -2.16 -7.85 1.23
N ILE A 49 -1.34 -8.50 0.41
CA ILE A 49 0.07 -8.82 0.76
C ILE A 49 0.86 -7.53 1.01
N VAL A 50 0.66 -6.53 0.14
CA VAL A 50 1.34 -5.24 0.27
C VAL A 50 1.00 -4.56 1.60
N MET A 51 -0.28 -4.48 1.94
CA MET A 51 -0.76 -3.82 3.14
C MET A 51 -0.40 -4.58 4.43
N THR A 52 -0.35 -5.91 4.36
CA THR A 52 -0.14 -6.78 5.53
C THR A 52 1.34 -7.01 5.85
N LEU A 53 2.20 -7.10 4.84
CA LEU A 53 3.61 -7.47 5.01
C LEU A 53 4.59 -6.46 4.40
N ILE A 54 4.50 -6.20 3.10
CA ILE A 54 5.53 -5.44 2.37
C ILE A 54 5.62 -3.98 2.86
N LEU A 55 4.48 -3.33 3.06
CA LEU A 55 4.43 -1.94 3.52
C LEU A 55 4.94 -1.81 4.98
N PRO A 56 4.52 -2.65 5.94
CA PRO A 56 5.16 -2.70 7.25
C PRO A 56 6.69 -2.89 7.20
N CYS A 57 7.21 -3.79 6.36
CA CYS A 57 8.66 -3.99 6.20
C CYS A 57 9.36 -2.73 5.67
N LEU A 58 8.80 -2.10 4.63
CA LEU A 58 9.33 -0.86 4.07
C LEU A 58 9.40 0.27 5.09
N ILE A 59 8.34 0.42 5.90
CA ILE A 59 8.28 1.43 6.97
C ILE A 59 9.36 1.17 8.00
N PHE A 60 9.46 -0.08 8.47
CA PHE A 60 10.45 -0.47 9.47
C PHE A 60 11.87 -0.12 9.00
N ASN A 61 12.21 -0.56 7.79
CA ASN A 61 13.53 -0.32 7.21
C ASN A 61 13.83 1.18 7.06
N LYS A 62 12.94 1.94 6.43
CA LYS A 62 13.13 3.39 6.19
C LYS A 62 13.22 4.19 7.47
N VAL A 63 12.43 3.87 8.50
CA VAL A 63 12.44 4.60 9.77
C VAL A 63 13.70 4.30 10.58
N ILE A 64 14.11 3.04 10.67
CA ILE A 64 15.33 2.69 11.40
C ILE A 64 16.57 3.23 10.67
N THR A 65 16.65 3.18 9.34
CA THR A 65 17.82 3.73 8.64
C THR A 65 17.97 5.24 8.79
N SER A 66 16.85 6.00 8.91
CA SER A 66 16.86 7.46 8.83
C SER A 66 16.73 8.25 10.14
N ILE A 67 15.99 7.73 11.14
CA ILE A 67 15.68 8.52 12.34
C ILE A 67 16.76 8.35 13.41
N THR A 68 17.48 9.43 13.74
CA THR A 68 18.46 9.43 14.84
C THR A 68 18.12 10.52 15.88
N THR A 69 18.40 10.24 17.16
CA THR A 69 18.29 11.19 18.28
C THR A 69 19.05 12.51 18.07
N SER A 70 20.21 12.48 17.41
CA SER A 70 21.02 13.67 17.11
C SER A 70 20.32 14.68 16.17
N SER A 71 19.32 14.23 15.40
CA SER A 71 18.62 15.03 14.39
C SER A 71 17.23 15.48 14.81
N ILE A 72 16.90 15.44 16.11
CA ILE A 72 15.54 15.72 16.61
C ILE A 72 14.98 17.08 16.17
N LYS A 73 15.83 18.11 16.09
CA LYS A 73 15.44 19.43 15.59
C LYS A 73 15.00 19.37 14.12
N ILE A 74 15.78 18.68 13.27
CA ILE A 74 15.47 18.53 11.84
C ILE A 74 14.20 17.70 11.66
N ILE A 75 14.03 16.64 12.45
CA ILE A 75 12.81 15.83 12.47
C ILE A 75 11.59 16.71 12.80
N GLY A 76 11.69 17.58 13.81
CA GLY A 76 10.61 18.51 14.17
C GLY A 76 10.27 19.50 13.04
N ILE A 77 11.28 20.02 12.34
CA ILE A 77 11.09 20.92 11.19
C ILE A 77 10.39 20.18 10.04
N ILE A 78 10.84 18.98 9.70
CA ILE A 78 10.23 18.15 8.65
C ILE A 78 8.80 17.76 9.03
N PHE A 79 8.55 17.41 10.30
CA PHE A 79 7.21 17.12 10.79
C PHE A 79 6.27 18.31 10.61
N LEU A 80 6.73 19.51 10.95
CA LEU A 80 5.97 20.74 10.75
C LEU A 80 5.68 20.98 9.26
N LEU A 81 6.72 20.93 8.42
CA LEU A 81 6.59 21.11 6.97
C LEU A 81 5.64 20.08 6.34
N GLY A 82 5.76 18.81 6.71
CA GLY A 82 4.87 17.74 6.26
C GLY A 82 3.43 17.98 6.69
N THR A 83 3.22 18.40 7.94
CA THR A 83 1.89 18.75 8.46
C THR A 83 1.25 19.89 7.67
N VAL A 84 2.00 20.95 7.37
CA VAL A 84 1.50 22.08 6.58
C VAL A 84 1.23 21.65 5.13
N LEU A 85 2.12 20.86 4.52
CA LEU A 85 1.92 20.30 3.18
C LEU A 85 0.62 19.49 3.08
N PHE A 86 0.39 18.57 4.03
CA PHE A 86 -0.81 17.73 4.02
C PHE A 86 -2.07 18.55 4.29
N ALA A 87 -2.03 19.47 5.25
CA ALA A 87 -3.17 20.35 5.57
C ALA A 87 -3.55 21.25 4.39
N MET A 88 -2.57 21.89 3.73
CA MET A 88 -2.81 22.71 2.55
C MET A 88 -3.30 21.88 1.37
N GLY A 89 -2.71 20.71 1.13
CA GLY A 89 -3.14 19.80 0.08
C GLY A 89 -4.59 19.33 0.26
N GLY A 90 -4.97 18.96 1.49
CA GLY A 90 -6.34 18.62 1.85
C GLY A 90 -7.31 19.80 1.70
N LEU A 91 -6.92 21.00 2.16
CA LEU A 91 -7.76 22.21 2.05
C LEU A 91 -8.02 22.60 0.60
N LEU A 92 -6.96 22.63 -0.23
CA LEU A 92 -7.10 22.97 -1.65
C LEU A 92 -7.88 21.89 -2.41
N SER A 93 -7.69 20.61 -2.06
CA SER A 93 -8.50 19.52 -2.62
C SER A 93 -9.98 19.67 -2.25
N TYR A 94 -10.29 20.01 -1.00
CA TYR A 94 -11.66 20.30 -0.59
C TYR A 94 -12.27 21.50 -1.34
N ALA A 95 -11.47 22.55 -1.59
CA ALA A 95 -11.91 23.68 -2.42
C ALA A 95 -12.22 23.23 -3.86
N VAL A 96 -11.35 22.41 -4.47
CA VAL A 96 -11.61 21.81 -5.79
C VAL A 96 -12.89 20.98 -5.76
N ALA A 97 -13.12 20.17 -4.73
CA ALA A 97 -14.32 19.36 -4.57
C ALA A 97 -15.62 20.17 -4.61
N LYS A 98 -15.59 21.42 -4.12
CA LYS A 98 -16.74 22.34 -4.15
C LYS A 98 -16.90 23.05 -5.49
N ILE A 99 -15.79 23.40 -6.14
CA ILE A 99 -15.79 24.14 -7.40
C ILE A 99 -16.16 23.20 -8.56
N THR A 100 -15.62 21.99 -8.56
CA THR A 100 -15.84 21.01 -9.61
C THR A 100 -16.96 20.05 -9.24
N ARG A 101 -17.65 19.50 -10.25
CA ARG A 101 -18.72 18.51 -10.04
C ARG A 101 -18.12 17.11 -9.82
N SER A 102 -17.39 16.93 -8.71
CA SER A 102 -16.83 15.62 -8.35
C SER A 102 -17.94 14.62 -7.96
N PRO A 103 -17.80 13.33 -8.30
CA PRO A 103 -18.73 12.29 -7.86
C PRO A 103 -18.83 12.25 -6.34
N LYS A 104 -20.05 12.31 -5.79
CA LYS A 104 -20.29 12.23 -4.33
C LYS A 104 -19.79 10.93 -3.69
N ARG A 105 -19.67 9.87 -4.50
CA ARG A 105 -19.13 8.57 -4.09
C ARG A 105 -17.60 8.53 -3.99
N TRP A 106 -16.90 9.55 -4.49
CA TRP A 106 -15.43 9.62 -4.51
C TRP A 106 -14.88 10.89 -3.82
N ILE A 107 -15.58 11.38 -2.79
CA ILE A 107 -15.13 12.58 -2.06
C ILE A 107 -13.94 12.25 -1.16
N GLY A 108 -13.94 11.07 -0.54
CA GLY A 108 -12.89 10.64 0.35
C GLY A 108 -11.56 10.41 -0.38
N GLY A 109 -11.59 9.73 -1.52
CA GLY A 109 -10.47 9.52 -2.42
C GLY A 109 -9.94 10.83 -2.99
N LEU A 110 -10.81 11.77 -3.35
CA LEU A 110 -10.41 13.11 -3.78
C LEU A 110 -9.65 13.86 -2.68
N LEU A 111 -10.14 13.81 -1.43
CA LEU A 111 -9.43 14.41 -0.30
C LEU A 111 -8.12 13.69 0.00
N ALA A 112 -8.09 12.35 -0.02
CA ALA A 112 -6.89 11.55 0.22
C ALA A 112 -5.79 11.85 -0.79
N VAL A 113 -6.16 12.00 -2.07
CA VAL A 113 -5.28 12.49 -3.15
C VAL A 113 -4.69 13.87 -2.81
N GLY A 114 -5.50 14.77 -2.24
CA GLY A 114 -5.03 16.08 -1.78
C GLY A 114 -4.03 15.98 -0.64
N PHE A 115 -4.29 15.13 0.36
CA PHE A 115 -3.46 15.00 1.55
C PHE A 115 -2.10 14.35 1.27
N PHE A 116 -2.04 13.31 0.44
CA PHE A 116 -0.91 12.38 0.43
C PHE A 116 -0.07 12.43 -0.86
N PRO A 117 1.09 13.13 -0.86
CA PRO A 117 2.09 13.05 -1.93
C PRO A 117 2.71 11.65 -2.07
N ASN A 118 3.36 11.43 -3.21
CA ASN A 118 4.40 10.42 -3.34
C ASN A 118 5.73 10.99 -2.81
N ILE A 119 5.85 11.11 -1.48
CA ILE A 119 7.02 11.74 -0.84
C ILE A 119 8.20 10.79 -0.64
N SER A 120 7.99 9.48 -0.78
CA SER A 120 9.01 8.47 -0.48
C SER A 120 9.98 8.27 -1.62
N ASP A 121 9.49 7.92 -2.80
CA ASP A 121 10.35 7.20 -3.75
C ASP A 121 10.82 8.09 -4.88
N LEU A 122 9.94 8.97 -5.36
CA LEU A 122 10.30 9.97 -6.35
C LEU A 122 11.46 10.84 -5.85
N PRO A 123 11.39 11.52 -4.69
CA PRO A 123 12.49 12.36 -4.23
C PRO A 123 13.80 11.62 -4.05
N ILE A 124 13.78 10.37 -3.56
CA ILE A 124 15.00 9.56 -3.39
C ILE A 124 15.68 9.37 -4.73
N VAL A 125 14.93 8.96 -5.75
CA VAL A 125 15.51 8.74 -7.08
C VAL A 125 16.05 10.05 -7.67
N TYR A 126 15.41 11.20 -7.41
CA TYR A 126 15.93 12.49 -7.85
C TYR A 126 17.21 12.89 -7.13
N VAL A 127 17.27 12.77 -5.81
CA VAL A 127 18.47 13.10 -5.02
C VAL A 127 19.63 12.19 -5.43
N GLN A 128 19.37 10.90 -5.61
CA GLN A 128 20.36 9.93 -6.12
C GLN A 128 20.81 10.27 -7.55
N ALA A 129 19.91 10.73 -8.41
CA ALA A 129 20.27 11.11 -9.77
C ALA A 129 21.13 12.39 -9.82
N LEU A 130 21.03 13.25 -8.80
CA LEU A 130 21.85 14.45 -8.64
C LEU A 130 23.21 14.17 -7.96
N ASN A 131 23.51 12.90 -7.62
CA ASN A 131 24.78 12.46 -7.07
C ASN A 131 25.89 12.39 -8.12
N ASN A 132 26.30 13.55 -8.61
CA ASN A 132 27.29 13.67 -9.68
C ASN A 132 28.61 14.28 -9.18
N GLY A 133 28.76 14.47 -7.86
CA GLY A 133 29.88 15.16 -7.23
C GLY A 133 29.90 16.69 -7.43
N VAL A 134 29.21 17.19 -8.46
CA VAL A 134 29.09 18.62 -8.77
C VAL A 134 27.91 19.29 -8.05
N ILE A 135 26.77 18.61 -7.95
CA ILE A 135 25.54 19.18 -7.36
C ILE A 135 25.43 18.85 -5.88
N PHE A 136 25.52 17.56 -5.55
CA PHE A 136 25.55 17.06 -4.18
C PHE A 136 26.66 16.03 -4.02
N SER A 137 27.29 16.01 -2.84
CA SER A 137 28.19 14.93 -2.43
C SER A 137 27.41 13.68 -2.01
N GLN A 138 28.08 12.52 -1.94
CA GLN A 138 27.46 11.29 -1.43
C GLN A 138 26.89 11.48 -0.01
N GLU A 139 27.63 12.16 0.87
CA GLU A 139 27.18 12.42 2.25
C GLU A 139 25.94 13.34 2.31
N GLU A 140 25.83 14.30 1.39
CA GLU A 140 24.62 15.13 1.27
C GLU A 140 23.45 14.29 0.75
N VAL A 141 23.69 13.43 -0.23
CA VAL A 141 22.68 12.52 -0.79
C VAL A 141 22.14 11.59 0.28
N ASP A 142 23.00 10.99 1.10
CA ASP A 142 22.60 10.08 2.18
C ASP A 142 21.76 10.81 3.24
N ARG A 143 22.13 12.05 3.60
CA ARG A 143 21.31 12.91 4.46
C ARG A 143 19.97 13.27 3.81
N GLY A 144 19.97 13.55 2.52
CA GLY A 144 18.74 13.80 1.74
C GLY A 144 17.78 12.63 1.77
N VAL A 145 18.29 11.40 1.57
CA VAL A 145 17.50 10.16 1.69
C VAL A 145 16.94 10.01 3.11
N ALA A 146 17.72 10.33 4.15
CA ALA A 146 17.23 10.31 5.53
C ALA A 146 16.09 11.32 5.75
N TYR A 147 16.20 12.56 5.25
CA TYR A 147 15.13 13.56 5.35
C TYR A 147 13.85 13.12 4.64
N ILE A 148 13.98 12.49 3.47
CA ILE A 148 12.84 11.94 2.73
C ILE A 148 12.17 10.81 3.52
N CYS A 149 12.94 9.92 4.14
CA CYS A 149 12.39 8.86 4.97
C CYS A 149 11.67 9.41 6.21
N ILE A 150 12.13 10.52 6.79
CA ILE A 150 11.40 11.22 7.86
C ILE A 150 10.08 11.78 7.31
N PHE A 151 10.06 12.45 6.16
CA PHE A 151 8.81 12.90 5.52
C PHE A 151 7.83 11.74 5.28
N PHE A 152 8.36 10.59 4.83
CA PHE A 152 7.58 9.37 4.65
C PHE A 152 7.02 8.86 5.98
N ALA A 153 7.81 8.82 7.06
CA ALA A 153 7.35 8.45 8.39
C ALA A 153 6.19 9.35 8.88
N VAL A 154 6.31 10.66 8.65
CA VAL A 154 5.25 11.64 8.95
C VAL A 154 4.00 11.33 8.10
N GLN A 155 4.15 11.06 6.81
CA GLN A 155 3.03 10.67 5.95
C GLN A 155 2.32 9.41 6.46
N ILE A 156 3.06 8.35 6.80
CA ILE A 156 2.52 7.10 7.33
C ILE A 156 1.82 7.32 8.67
N PHE A 157 2.34 8.22 9.51
CA PHE A 157 1.66 8.61 10.75
C PHE A 157 0.27 9.19 10.45
N TYR A 158 0.16 10.18 9.55
CA TYR A 158 -1.14 10.75 9.17
C TYR A 158 -2.04 9.74 8.44
N GLN A 159 -1.47 8.96 7.53
CA GLN A 159 -2.21 8.05 6.66
C GLN A 159 -2.75 6.83 7.42
N PHE A 160 -1.97 6.25 8.34
CA PHE A 160 -2.36 5.00 9.03
C PHE A 160 -2.73 5.22 10.50
N ASN A 161 -1.87 5.90 11.27
CA ASN A 161 -2.08 6.05 12.72
C ASN A 161 -3.25 7.02 13.01
N LEU A 162 -3.29 8.17 12.35
CA LEU A 162 -4.41 9.12 12.45
C LEU A 162 -5.62 8.75 11.60
N GLY A 163 -5.57 7.63 10.88
CA GLY A 163 -6.71 7.10 10.14
C GLY A 163 -6.99 7.77 8.80
N GLY A 164 -6.00 8.41 8.16
CA GLY A 164 -6.15 8.98 6.83
C GLY A 164 -6.64 8.00 5.76
N TYR A 165 -6.33 6.71 5.88
CA TYR A 165 -6.82 5.65 5.00
C TYR A 165 -8.36 5.53 5.02
N ARG A 166 -9.01 5.95 6.12
CA ARG A 166 -10.48 5.93 6.25
C ARG A 166 -11.18 6.87 5.29
N LEU A 167 -10.47 7.87 4.76
CA LEU A 167 -11.00 8.69 3.68
C LEU A 167 -11.30 7.83 2.45
N VAL A 168 -10.39 6.92 2.10
CA VAL A 168 -10.63 5.97 1.00
C VAL A 168 -11.74 4.99 1.37
N GLU A 169 -11.72 4.43 2.58
CA GLU A 169 -12.76 3.53 3.09
C GLU A 169 -14.17 4.13 3.00
N TYR A 170 -14.31 5.44 3.27
CA TYR A 170 -15.59 6.15 3.21
C TYR A 170 -16.25 6.12 1.82
N ASP A 171 -15.46 6.05 0.75
CA ASP A 171 -15.98 5.94 -0.61
C ASP A 171 -16.57 4.56 -0.91
N PHE A 172 -16.20 3.55 -0.11
CA PHE A 172 -16.70 2.18 -0.19
C PHE A 172 -17.83 1.88 0.81
N ARG A 173 -18.30 2.88 1.56
CA ARG A 173 -19.31 2.70 2.63
C ARG A 173 -20.57 1.93 2.19
N ASP A 174 -21.00 2.07 0.94
CA ASP A 174 -22.22 1.43 0.44
C ASP A 174 -21.96 -0.05 0.15
N GLN A 175 -20.78 -0.39 -0.39
CA GLN A 175 -20.33 -1.78 -0.64
C GLN A 175 -20.01 -2.51 0.68
N ILE A 176 -19.38 -1.81 1.64
CA ILE A 176 -19.08 -2.38 2.97
C ILE A 176 -20.37 -2.74 3.70
N LYS A 177 -21.39 -1.87 3.65
CA LYS A 177 -22.70 -2.16 4.25
C LYS A 177 -23.38 -3.39 3.65
N GLN A 178 -23.35 -3.52 2.32
CA GLN A 178 -23.91 -4.69 1.63
C GLN A 178 -23.20 -5.97 2.09
N ARG A 179 -21.86 -5.97 2.10
CA ARG A 179 -21.07 -7.11 2.57
C ARG A 179 -21.33 -7.46 4.04
N ASP A 180 -21.47 -6.47 4.91
CA ASP A 180 -21.80 -6.70 6.32
C ASP A 180 -23.20 -7.30 6.51
N GLU A 181 -24.16 -6.95 5.64
CA GLU A 181 -25.50 -7.51 5.63
C GLU A 181 -25.50 -8.96 5.11
N GLU A 182 -24.76 -9.24 4.04
CA GLU A 182 -24.55 -10.58 3.50
C GLU A 182 -23.89 -11.51 4.53
N ASN A 183 -22.79 -11.07 5.16
CA ASN A 183 -22.09 -11.83 6.20
C ASN A 183 -22.97 -12.13 7.42
N LYS A 184 -23.85 -11.18 7.81
CA LYS A 184 -24.82 -11.40 8.89
C LYS A 184 -25.87 -12.42 8.50
N GLN A 185 -26.36 -12.36 7.25
CA GLN A 185 -27.30 -13.34 6.73
C GLN A 185 -26.66 -14.73 6.70
N GLU A 186 -25.44 -14.87 6.20
CA GLU A 186 -24.72 -16.14 6.16
C GLU A 186 -24.44 -16.69 7.56
N SER A 187 -23.91 -15.87 8.47
CA SER A 187 -23.71 -16.25 9.88
C SER A 187 -25.02 -16.72 10.54
N SER A 188 -26.14 -16.04 10.26
CA SER A 188 -27.45 -16.44 10.79
C SER A 188 -27.95 -17.76 10.18
N ARG A 189 -27.68 -18.03 8.89
CA ARG A 189 -28.01 -19.31 8.22
C ARG A 189 -27.21 -20.47 8.80
N LEU A 190 -25.92 -20.27 9.05
CA LEU A 190 -25.04 -21.27 9.68
C LEU A 190 -25.52 -21.61 11.09
N ILE A 191 -25.86 -20.60 11.90
CA ILE A 191 -26.40 -20.79 13.27
C ILE A 191 -27.77 -21.50 13.25
N SER A 192 -28.63 -21.24 12.25
CA SER A 192 -29.91 -21.96 12.13
C SER A 192 -29.72 -23.42 11.71
N ASN A 193 -28.77 -23.71 10.83
CA ASN A 193 -28.47 -25.07 10.41
C ASN A 193 -27.87 -25.90 11.56
N GLU A 194 -26.99 -25.30 12.36
CA GLU A 194 -26.41 -25.96 13.54
C GLU A 194 -27.47 -26.28 14.62
N LYS A 195 -28.52 -25.45 14.74
CA LYS A 195 -29.66 -25.72 15.65
C LYS A 195 -30.57 -26.83 15.14
N ASN A 196 -30.77 -26.94 13.83
CA ASN A 196 -31.63 -27.97 13.24
C ASN A 196 -30.98 -29.38 13.29
N VAL A 197 -29.65 -29.48 13.27
CA VAL A 197 -28.93 -30.75 13.42
C VAL A 197 -29.01 -31.31 14.84
N ASN A 198 -29.18 -30.45 15.86
CA ASN A 198 -29.25 -30.84 17.27
C ASN A 198 -30.68 -31.18 17.78
N LEU A 199 -31.68 -31.28 16.89
CA LEU A 199 -33.09 -31.56 17.23
C LEU A 199 -33.64 -32.85 16.60
N SER A 200 -32.81 -33.88 16.41
CA SER A 200 -33.29 -35.24 16.14
C SER A 200 -33.59 -35.95 17.46
N PRO A 201 -34.81 -36.49 17.69
CA PRO A 201 -35.17 -37.09 18.97
C PRO A 201 -34.51 -38.45 19.14
N THR A 202 -33.99 -38.66 20.34
CA THR A 202 -33.52 -39.92 20.92
C THR A 202 -34.55 -41.03 20.68
N VAL A 203 -34.18 -42.05 19.89
CA VAL A 203 -34.82 -43.37 19.94
C VAL A 203 -33.87 -44.31 20.66
N SER A 204 -34.46 -44.98 21.64
CA SER A 204 -33.98 -45.92 22.63
C SER A 204 -33.03 -47.02 22.12
N ALA A 205 -32.07 -47.33 22.98
CA ALA A 205 -31.16 -48.46 22.90
C ALA A 205 -31.86 -49.81 23.10
N GLU A 206 -31.47 -50.81 22.30
CA GLU A 206 -31.42 -52.25 22.63
C GLU A 206 -30.56 -52.92 21.54
N SER A 207 -29.28 -53.13 21.84
CA SER A 207 -28.63 -54.41 22.19
C SER A 207 -28.28 -55.29 20.99
N GLU A 208 -26.98 -55.37 20.73
CA GLU A 208 -26.31 -56.32 19.83
C GLU A 208 -26.55 -57.78 20.24
N ALA A 209 -26.68 -58.67 19.26
CA ALA A 209 -26.08 -60.00 19.32
C ALA A 209 -25.86 -60.54 17.89
N ALA A 210 -24.64 -61.01 17.67
CA ALA A 210 -24.08 -61.52 16.43
C ALA A 210 -24.79 -62.77 15.88
N SER A 211 -24.70 -62.99 14.56
CA SER A 211 -23.77 -63.98 13.98
C SER A 211 -24.18 -64.48 12.58
N HIS A 212 -23.18 -64.45 11.69
CA HIS A 212 -22.81 -65.48 10.72
C HIS A 212 -23.70 -65.87 9.52
N THR A 213 -23.20 -65.43 8.35
CA THR A 213 -22.81 -66.22 7.16
C THR A 213 -23.86 -67.05 6.40
N SER A 214 -24.08 -66.72 5.12
CA SER A 214 -23.64 -67.49 3.92
C SER A 214 -24.62 -67.41 2.74
N SER A 215 -24.02 -67.21 1.56
CA SER A 215 -24.36 -67.78 0.23
C SER A 215 -25.62 -67.36 -0.55
N GLU A 216 -25.31 -66.75 -1.70
CA GLU A 216 -25.76 -67.08 -3.07
C GLU A 216 -27.18 -66.76 -3.56
N GLY A 217 -27.24 -66.17 -4.77
CA GLY A 217 -28.33 -66.45 -5.72
C GLY A 217 -28.96 -65.25 -6.45
N TYR A 218 -28.36 -64.89 -7.59
CA TYR A 218 -28.97 -64.51 -8.89
C TYR A 218 -30.12 -63.49 -9.08
N SER A 219 -29.93 -62.72 -10.17
CA SER A 219 -30.90 -62.19 -11.15
C SER A 219 -31.67 -60.90 -10.79
N GLU A 220 -31.89 -59.92 -11.67
CA GLU A 220 -31.53 -59.69 -13.07
C GLU A 220 -31.94 -58.24 -13.46
N ASN A 221 -31.29 -57.72 -14.52
CA ASN A 221 -31.85 -56.82 -15.55
C ASN A 221 -31.97 -55.29 -15.37
N PHE A 222 -31.10 -54.62 -16.16
CA PHE A 222 -31.42 -53.70 -17.27
C PHE A 222 -31.11 -52.19 -17.14
N GLN A 223 -29.90 -51.86 -17.65
CA GLN A 223 -29.40 -50.73 -18.47
C GLN A 223 -30.08 -49.34 -18.52
N PRO A 224 -29.26 -48.25 -18.44
CA PRO A 224 -29.59 -46.91 -18.94
C PRO A 224 -29.04 -46.66 -20.37
N PRO A 225 -29.52 -45.65 -21.12
CA PRO A 225 -28.98 -45.33 -22.44
C PRO A 225 -27.78 -44.37 -22.41
N SER A 226 -26.73 -44.80 -23.12
CA SER A 226 -25.92 -44.15 -24.19
C SER A 226 -25.90 -42.62 -24.28
N GLU A 227 -24.86 -41.89 -24.71
CA GLU A 227 -23.50 -42.05 -25.27
C GLU A 227 -23.04 -40.56 -25.47
N VAL A 228 -21.78 -40.12 -25.49
CA VAL A 228 -20.76 -40.31 -26.54
C VAL A 228 -19.43 -39.74 -26.01
N HIS A 229 -18.34 -40.49 -26.21
CA HIS A 229 -16.95 -40.12 -25.92
C HIS A 229 -16.24 -39.59 -27.19
N HIS A 230 -15.18 -38.80 -27.04
CA HIS A 230 -14.19 -38.58 -28.09
C HIS A 230 -12.77 -38.73 -27.49
N ASP A 231 -12.06 -39.74 -27.98
CA ASP A 231 -10.72 -40.15 -27.57
C ASP A 231 -9.60 -39.35 -28.27
N ILE A 232 -8.45 -39.21 -27.59
CA ILE A 232 -7.14 -38.98 -28.23
C ILE A 232 -6.13 -39.99 -27.68
N TYR A 233 -5.52 -40.73 -28.60
CA TYR A 233 -4.52 -41.79 -28.41
C TYR A 233 -3.14 -41.25 -28.02
N VAL A 234 -2.40 -42.02 -27.18
CA VAL A 234 -0.94 -42.11 -27.25
C VAL A 234 -0.51 -43.57 -27.07
N GLU A 235 0.47 -43.95 -27.88
CA GLU A 235 0.95 -45.27 -28.26
C GLU A 235 2.20 -45.72 -27.45
N ASN A 236 2.22 -47.01 -27.09
CA ASN A 236 3.36 -47.90 -26.76
C ASN A 236 4.33 -47.64 -25.55
N GLY A 237 4.32 -48.59 -24.59
CA GLY A 237 5.55 -49.34 -24.20
C GLY A 237 6.08 -49.24 -22.75
N TYR A 238 6.06 -50.38 -22.04
CA TYR A 238 6.67 -50.76 -20.73
C TYR A 238 5.85 -50.61 -19.43
N PRO A 239 5.78 -51.65 -18.56
CA PRO A 239 5.04 -51.61 -17.30
C PRO A 239 5.86 -50.94 -16.17
N VAL A 240 5.25 -49.99 -15.45
CA VAL A 240 5.83 -49.36 -14.26
C VAL A 240 5.47 -50.19 -13.01
N PRO A 241 6.42 -50.47 -12.09
CA PRO A 241 6.17 -51.29 -10.90
C PRO A 241 5.15 -50.68 -9.92
N GLN A 242 4.37 -51.54 -9.25
CA GLN A 242 3.22 -51.22 -8.38
C GLN A 242 3.49 -50.31 -7.16
N SER A 243 4.71 -49.86 -6.91
CA SER A 243 5.04 -48.95 -5.79
C SER A 243 4.84 -47.47 -6.10
N ILE A 244 4.38 -47.09 -7.30
CA ILE A 244 4.08 -45.70 -7.70
C ILE A 244 2.56 -45.44 -7.80
N GLN A 245 1.75 -46.50 -7.85
CA GLN A 245 0.30 -46.39 -8.06
C GLN A 245 -0.48 -46.02 -6.79
N GLU A 246 0.09 -46.28 -5.60
CA GLU A 246 -0.48 -45.83 -4.32
C GLU A 246 -0.26 -44.33 -4.03
N SER A 247 0.69 -43.67 -4.69
CA SER A 247 0.89 -42.21 -4.57
C SER A 247 0.04 -41.37 -5.53
N LEU A 248 -0.68 -42.00 -6.46
CA LEU A 248 -1.47 -41.31 -7.50
C LEU A 248 -3.00 -41.33 -7.27
N ASN A 249 -3.48 -42.10 -6.28
CA ASN A 249 -4.90 -42.14 -5.91
C ASN A 249 -5.28 -41.16 -4.77
N LEU A 250 -4.35 -40.32 -4.31
CA LEU A 250 -4.61 -39.22 -3.38
C LEU A 250 -4.72 -37.86 -4.10
N GLY A 251 -5.25 -37.86 -5.33
CA GLY A 251 -5.23 -36.70 -6.22
C GLY A 251 -6.48 -36.56 -7.08
N ARG A 252 -7.67 -36.78 -6.51
CA ARG A 252 -8.93 -36.39 -7.17
C ARG A 252 -10.05 -36.14 -6.16
N VAL A 253 -9.82 -35.17 -5.28
CA VAL A 253 -10.92 -34.46 -4.60
C VAL A 253 -11.15 -33.19 -5.41
N THR A 254 -12.35 -33.05 -5.94
CA THR A 254 -12.86 -31.82 -6.56
C THR A 254 -12.68 -30.68 -5.57
N SER A 255 -11.82 -29.72 -5.92
CA SER A 255 -11.55 -28.54 -5.13
C SER A 255 -12.70 -27.54 -5.26
N ASP A 256 -13.75 -27.74 -4.46
CA ASP A 256 -14.64 -26.66 -4.03
C ASP A 256 -13.82 -25.75 -3.11
N HIS A 257 -13.26 -24.68 -3.69
CA HIS A 257 -12.56 -23.66 -2.94
C HIS A 257 -13.57 -22.80 -2.17
N THR A 258 -13.88 -23.19 -0.94
CA THR A 258 -14.37 -22.26 0.09
C THR A 258 -13.24 -21.29 0.44
N PRO A 259 -13.43 -19.95 0.36
CA PRO A 259 -12.41 -19.01 0.82
C PRO A 259 -12.28 -19.14 2.34
N TYR A 260 -11.11 -19.55 2.82
CA TYR A 260 -10.79 -19.52 4.24
C TYR A 260 -10.63 -18.07 4.70
N ASP A 261 -11.60 -17.59 5.47
CA ASP A 261 -11.55 -16.34 6.22
C ASP A 261 -10.43 -16.38 7.28
N VAL A 262 -9.36 -15.64 7.03
CA VAL A 262 -8.30 -15.35 8.03
C VAL A 262 -8.73 -14.24 9.01
N GLN A 263 -10.00 -13.82 9.01
CA GLN A 263 -10.52 -12.77 9.89
C GLN A 263 -11.17 -13.28 11.20
N SER A 264 -10.89 -14.52 11.63
CA SER A 264 -11.47 -15.10 12.86
C SER A 264 -10.50 -15.14 14.07
N MET A 265 -9.93 -13.98 14.43
CA MET A 265 -9.45 -13.73 15.79
C MET A 265 -10.18 -12.53 16.40
N ALA A 266 -11.47 -12.71 16.70
CA ALA A 266 -12.18 -11.98 17.74
C ALA A 266 -13.54 -12.63 18.02
N LYS A 267 -13.67 -13.38 19.12
CA LYS A 267 -14.98 -13.83 19.62
C LYS A 267 -15.78 -12.61 20.13
N PRO A 268 -17.06 -12.42 19.77
CA PRO A 268 -17.90 -11.43 20.43
C PRO A 268 -18.40 -11.98 21.78
N LEU A 269 -18.12 -11.25 22.86
CA LEU A 269 -18.70 -11.53 24.16
C LEU A 269 -20.22 -11.31 24.16
N SER A 270 -20.89 -12.26 24.82
CA SER A 270 -22.31 -12.44 25.10
C SER A 270 -23.18 -11.17 25.32
N SER A 271 -24.41 -11.29 24.83
CA SER A 271 -25.43 -10.27 24.55
C SER A 271 -26.16 -9.64 25.74
N LYS A 272 -25.50 -9.42 26.88
CA LYS A 272 -26.09 -8.66 28.03
C LYS A 272 -25.56 -7.22 28.17
N THR A 273 -24.60 -6.80 27.34
CA THR A 273 -23.93 -5.48 27.42
C THR A 273 -24.57 -4.40 26.51
N ILE A 274 -25.79 -4.61 26.02
CA ILE A 274 -26.44 -3.69 25.06
C ILE A 274 -27.11 -2.49 25.76
N LYS A 275 -27.38 -2.55 27.07
CA LYS A 275 -27.92 -1.41 27.83
C LYS A 275 -26.90 -0.30 28.19
N SER A 276 -25.60 -0.49 27.91
CA SER A 276 -24.55 0.52 28.05
C SER A 276 -24.37 1.41 26.79
N TRP A 277 -25.09 1.09 25.72
CA TRP A 277 -24.78 1.56 24.36
C TRP A 277 -25.08 3.06 24.09
N LEU A 278 -25.80 3.77 24.96
CA LEU A 278 -26.13 5.19 24.76
C LEU A 278 -25.17 6.20 25.43
N ARG A 279 -24.20 5.77 26.26
CA ARG A 279 -23.34 6.70 27.03
C ARG A 279 -21.90 6.87 26.52
N LEU A 280 -21.50 6.19 25.43
CA LEU A 280 -20.09 6.04 25.00
C LEU A 280 -19.68 6.78 23.72
N ARG A 281 -20.51 7.69 23.18
CA ARG A 281 -20.20 8.39 21.91
C ARG A 281 -18.97 9.31 21.98
N LYS A 282 -18.56 9.79 23.17
CA LYS A 282 -17.36 10.64 23.34
C LYS A 282 -16.03 9.86 23.22
N PHE A 283 -16.01 8.58 23.58
CA PHE A 283 -14.80 7.74 23.51
C PHE A 283 -14.72 6.90 22.23
N ALA A 284 -15.77 6.88 21.41
CA ALA A 284 -15.77 6.16 20.14
C ALA A 284 -14.64 6.64 19.20
N PHE A 285 -14.39 7.95 19.16
CA PHE A 285 -13.31 8.53 18.35
C PHE A 285 -11.91 8.14 18.87
N LEU A 286 -11.67 8.26 20.18
CA LEU A 286 -10.39 7.86 20.80
C LEU A 286 -10.13 6.36 20.65
N ARG A 287 -11.17 5.54 20.85
CA ARG A 287 -11.11 4.10 20.63
C ARG A 287 -10.76 3.78 19.17
N GLN A 288 -11.38 4.46 18.21
CA GLN A 288 -11.09 4.29 16.79
C GLN A 288 -9.64 4.65 16.42
N ILE A 289 -9.06 5.67 17.07
CA ILE A 289 -7.65 6.02 16.90
C ILE A 289 -6.78 4.94 17.51
N PHE A 290 -7.07 4.50 18.73
CA PHE A 290 -6.29 3.44 19.38
C PHE A 290 -6.30 2.14 18.55
N GLU A 291 -7.46 1.75 18.01
CA GLU A 291 -7.58 0.61 17.09
C GLU A 291 -6.73 0.79 15.81
N ASN A 292 -6.53 2.01 15.33
CA ASN A 292 -5.63 2.26 14.19
C ASN A 292 -4.17 1.99 14.54
N PHE A 293 -3.74 2.30 15.78
CA PHE A 293 -2.37 2.11 16.23
C PHE A 293 -2.00 0.62 16.30
N LEU A 294 -2.99 -0.26 16.50
CA LEU A 294 -2.82 -1.71 16.55
C LEU A 294 -2.74 -2.40 15.17
N LYS A 295 -3.00 -1.68 14.07
CA LYS A 295 -2.89 -2.25 12.71
C LYS A 295 -1.41 -2.52 12.34
N PRO A 296 -1.10 -3.53 11.51
CA PRO A 296 0.28 -3.92 11.20
C PRO A 296 1.17 -2.77 10.71
N THR A 297 0.66 -1.95 9.79
CA THR A 297 1.36 -0.77 9.24
C THR A 297 1.65 0.29 10.30
N SER A 298 0.71 0.54 11.20
CA SER A 298 0.86 1.50 12.29
C SER A 298 1.82 1.00 13.36
N MET A 299 1.69 -0.27 13.77
CA MET A 299 2.59 -0.92 14.73
C MET A 299 4.03 -0.90 14.24
N SER A 300 4.27 -1.18 12.94
CA SER A 300 5.61 -1.10 12.36
C SER A 300 6.22 0.30 12.52
N LEU A 301 5.46 1.36 12.26
CA LEU A 301 5.93 2.73 12.47
C LEU A 301 6.28 2.99 13.95
N ILE A 302 5.40 2.58 14.87
CA ILE A 302 5.61 2.83 16.31
C ILE A 302 6.84 2.07 16.80
N ILE A 303 6.95 0.78 16.47
CA ILE A 303 8.07 -0.08 16.87
C ILE A 303 9.39 0.48 16.31
N SER A 304 9.41 0.85 15.03
CA SER A 304 10.62 1.40 14.40
C SER A 304 11.03 2.75 14.99
N ILE A 305 10.08 3.64 15.33
CA ILE A 305 10.39 4.89 16.03
C ILE A 305 10.95 4.60 17.43
N VAL A 306 10.34 3.69 18.20
CA VAL A 306 10.81 3.32 19.54
C VAL A 306 12.23 2.76 19.49
N ILE A 307 12.51 1.85 18.56
CA ILE A 307 13.86 1.31 18.32
C ILE A 307 14.84 2.45 17.98
N SER A 308 14.46 3.34 17.06
CA SER A 308 15.31 4.46 16.63
C SER A 308 15.61 5.49 17.72
N MET A 309 14.69 5.67 18.68
CA MET A 309 14.88 6.61 19.80
C MET A 309 15.75 6.07 20.92
N ILE A 310 15.98 4.76 20.99
CA ILE A 310 16.83 4.13 22.01
C ILE A 310 18.18 3.76 21.35
N PRO A 311 19.27 4.52 21.58
CA PRO A 311 20.54 4.31 20.87
C PRO A 311 21.10 2.89 20.99
N TRP A 312 20.98 2.28 22.17
CA TRP A 312 21.42 0.90 22.44
C TRP A 312 20.66 -0.14 21.63
N VAL A 313 19.35 0.04 21.47
CA VAL A 313 18.51 -0.92 20.72
C VAL A 313 18.74 -0.71 19.22
N ARG A 314 18.80 0.53 18.76
CA ARG A 314 19.13 0.88 17.37
C ARG A 314 20.47 0.27 16.92
N ALA A 315 21.48 0.33 17.77
CA ALA A 315 22.83 -0.19 17.47
C ALA A 315 22.85 -1.71 17.20
N LEU A 316 21.81 -2.46 17.60
CA LEU A 316 21.67 -3.87 17.24
C LEU A 316 21.29 -4.08 15.77
N PHE A 317 20.65 -3.10 15.13
CA PHE A 317 20.12 -3.22 13.76
C PHE A 317 21.05 -2.61 12.71
N ILE A 318 21.72 -1.49 13.03
CA ILE A 318 22.49 -0.71 12.03
C ILE A 318 23.83 -0.24 12.61
N GLN A 319 24.88 -0.41 11.81
CA GLN A 319 26.24 0.03 12.10
C GLN A 319 26.51 1.40 11.45
N ASN A 320 25.93 2.45 12.02
CA ASN A 320 26.23 3.81 11.58
C ASN A 320 27.24 4.46 12.52
N SER A 321 28.17 5.24 11.95
CA SER A 321 29.07 6.18 12.65
C SER A 321 28.34 7.22 13.52
N ILE A 322 27.01 7.25 13.42
CA ILE A 322 26.07 8.13 14.11
C ILE A 322 25.54 7.51 15.41
N SER A 323 25.70 6.19 15.61
CA SER A 323 25.36 5.54 16.87
C SER A 323 26.36 5.96 17.94
N LEU A 324 25.90 6.71 18.95
CA LEU A 324 26.67 7.14 20.14
C LEU A 324 27.28 5.96 20.93
N VAL A 325 26.89 4.73 20.60
CA VAL A 325 27.22 3.49 21.30
C VAL A 325 27.65 2.45 20.28
N THR A 326 28.80 1.82 20.52
CA THR A 326 29.32 0.72 19.70
C THR A 326 29.13 -0.59 20.46
N LEU A 327 28.39 -1.54 19.89
CA LEU A 327 28.25 -2.90 20.42
C LEU A 327 29.27 -3.82 19.75
N PRO A 328 29.66 -4.94 20.39
CA PRO A 328 30.48 -5.95 19.75
C PRO A 328 29.78 -6.45 18.48
N ALA A 329 30.52 -6.46 17.37
CA ALA A 329 30.01 -6.98 16.11
C ALA A 329 29.77 -8.50 16.22
N ALA A 330 28.81 -8.98 15.43
CA ALA A 330 28.62 -10.41 15.22
C ALA A 330 29.83 -11.00 14.43
N PRO A 331 29.94 -12.34 14.31
CA PRO A 331 31.08 -12.99 13.65
C PRO A 331 31.31 -12.58 12.19
N ASP A 332 30.29 -12.02 11.54
CA ASP A 332 30.29 -11.49 10.18
C ASP A 332 30.72 -10.01 10.08
N GLY A 333 30.97 -9.35 11.22
CA GLY A 333 31.37 -7.94 11.29
C GLY A 333 30.20 -6.95 11.29
N ASN A 334 28.95 -7.42 11.27
CA ASN A 334 27.74 -6.58 11.25
C ASN A 334 27.06 -6.53 12.64
N PRO A 335 26.04 -5.67 12.82
CA PRO A 335 25.21 -5.68 14.02
C PRO A 335 24.45 -7.01 14.17
N PRO A 336 24.21 -7.50 15.41
CA PRO A 336 23.58 -8.80 15.63
C PRO A 336 22.20 -9.00 14.98
N LEU A 337 21.43 -7.91 14.78
CA LEU A 337 20.09 -7.94 14.18
C LEU A 337 20.07 -7.33 12.76
N SER A 338 21.23 -7.21 12.09
CA SER A 338 21.32 -6.74 10.70
C SER A 338 20.47 -7.57 9.74
N PHE A 339 20.35 -8.88 9.96
CA PHE A 339 19.53 -9.76 9.13
C PHE A 339 18.05 -9.35 9.06
N ILE A 340 17.53 -8.67 10.09
CA ILE A 340 16.16 -8.11 10.08
C ILE A 340 16.10 -6.92 9.13
N MET A 341 17.13 -6.08 9.12
CA MET A 341 17.24 -4.97 8.18
C MET A 341 17.33 -5.48 6.74
N ASP A 342 18.14 -6.51 6.49
CA ASP A 342 18.26 -7.14 5.16
C ASP A 342 16.93 -7.76 4.72
N PHE A 343 16.28 -8.53 5.59
CA PHE A 343 14.95 -9.09 5.32
C PHE A 343 13.93 -8.01 4.97
N THR A 344 13.88 -6.93 5.77
CA THR A 344 12.92 -5.85 5.55
C THR A 344 13.24 -5.00 4.32
N ASP A 345 14.52 -4.89 3.92
CA ASP A 345 14.92 -4.26 2.66
C ASP A 345 14.48 -5.09 1.45
N TYR A 346 14.79 -6.39 1.45
CA TYR A 346 14.43 -7.30 0.36
C TYR A 346 12.91 -7.42 0.17
N VAL A 347 12.16 -7.57 1.26
CA VAL A 347 10.69 -7.68 1.21
C VAL A 347 10.04 -6.32 0.99
N GLY A 348 10.65 -5.23 1.48
CA GLY A 348 10.10 -3.88 1.51
C GLY A 348 9.94 -3.19 0.15
N ALA A 349 10.19 -3.86 -0.97
CA ALA A 349 10.06 -3.30 -2.32
C ALA A 349 8.58 -3.05 -2.74
N CYS A 350 7.88 -2.14 -2.05
CA CYS A 350 6.45 -1.87 -2.19
C CYS A 350 6.07 -1.12 -3.49
N ILE A 351 6.97 -0.29 -3.99
CA ILE A 351 6.69 0.75 -5.00
C ILE A 351 6.31 0.14 -6.35
N PRO A 352 7.05 -0.86 -6.88
CA PRO A 352 6.72 -1.47 -8.17
C PRO A 352 5.32 -2.07 -8.17
N PHE A 353 4.86 -2.68 -7.07
CA PHE A 353 3.52 -3.26 -6.98
C PHE A 353 2.42 -2.21 -7.18
N GLY A 354 2.54 -1.04 -6.54
CA GLY A 354 1.57 0.05 -6.72
C GLY A 354 1.51 0.54 -8.17
N LEU A 355 2.65 0.65 -8.85
CA LEU A 355 2.73 1.07 -10.26
C LEU A 355 2.25 -0.02 -11.23
N ILE A 356 2.51 -1.29 -10.93
CA ILE A 356 2.01 -2.44 -11.69
C ILE A 356 0.49 -2.52 -11.60
N ILE A 357 -0.08 -2.40 -10.39
CA ILE A 357 -1.54 -2.38 -10.17
C ILE A 357 -2.16 -1.17 -10.87
N LEU A 358 -1.50 -0.01 -10.84
CA LEU A 358 -1.96 1.17 -11.56
C LEU A 358 -2.01 0.92 -13.08
N GLY A 359 -0.94 0.37 -13.66
CA GLY A 359 -0.90 -0.02 -15.07
C GLY A 359 -1.99 -1.02 -15.45
N ALA A 360 -2.22 -2.01 -14.59
CA ALA A 360 -3.29 -2.99 -14.75
C ALA A 360 -4.68 -2.34 -14.73
N THR A 361 -4.90 -1.39 -13.82
CA THR A 361 -6.15 -0.63 -13.71
C THR A 361 -6.39 0.21 -14.96
N ILE A 362 -5.36 0.89 -15.48
CA ILE A 362 -5.45 1.62 -16.75
C ILE A 362 -5.84 0.71 -17.92
N SER A 363 -5.38 -0.56 -17.93
CA SER A 363 -5.71 -1.50 -19.02
C SER A 363 -7.17 -1.92 -19.07
N ARG A 364 -7.84 -1.88 -17.90
CA ARG A 364 -9.26 -2.22 -17.69
C ARG A 364 -10.16 -0.99 -17.74
N LEU A 365 -9.59 0.20 -17.57
CA LEU A 365 -10.32 1.46 -17.54
C LEU A 365 -11.15 1.61 -18.81
N SER A 366 -12.46 1.57 -18.65
CA SER A 366 -13.38 1.90 -19.72
C SER A 366 -13.58 3.42 -19.70
N VAL A 367 -13.27 4.13 -20.79
CA VAL A 367 -13.46 5.59 -20.86
C VAL A 367 -14.93 5.99 -20.66
N ARG A 368 -15.85 5.03 -20.78
CA ARG A 368 -17.30 5.20 -20.63
C ARG A 368 -17.78 5.17 -19.17
N SER A 369 -17.02 4.61 -18.22
CA SER A 369 -17.38 4.61 -16.78
C SER A 369 -17.07 5.92 -16.07
N ILE A 370 -16.35 6.84 -16.72
CA ILE A 370 -15.94 8.12 -16.13
C ILE A 370 -17.15 9.06 -16.03
N PRO A 371 -17.51 9.57 -14.83
CA PRO A 371 -18.60 10.51 -14.68
C PRO A 371 -18.39 11.78 -15.51
N LYS A 372 -19.45 12.25 -16.18
CA LYS A 372 -19.41 13.46 -17.01
C LYS A 372 -18.91 14.64 -16.17
N GLY A 373 -17.79 15.25 -16.60
CA GLY A 373 -17.16 16.38 -15.89
C GLY A 373 -16.05 15.99 -14.90
N PHE A 374 -15.80 14.71 -14.66
CA PHE A 374 -14.70 14.28 -13.78
C PHE A 374 -13.32 14.70 -14.30
N MET A 375 -13.13 14.75 -15.63
CA MET A 375 -11.86 15.21 -16.23
C MET A 375 -11.49 16.64 -15.80
N TRP A 376 -12.47 17.53 -15.63
CA TRP A 376 -12.22 18.87 -15.11
C TRP A 376 -11.75 18.84 -13.65
N THR A 377 -12.28 17.93 -12.84
CA THR A 377 -11.79 17.69 -11.47
C THR A 377 -10.36 17.19 -11.49
N ALA A 378 -10.06 16.20 -12.35
CA ALA A 378 -8.73 15.63 -12.48
C ALA A 378 -7.67 16.64 -12.91
N VAL A 379 -7.96 17.44 -13.93
CA VAL A 379 -7.07 18.51 -14.40
C VAL A 379 -6.92 19.60 -13.34
N SER A 380 -8.01 20.07 -12.74
CA SER A 380 -7.95 21.13 -11.72
C SER A 380 -7.14 20.71 -10.50
N LEU A 381 -7.34 19.48 -10.01
CA LEU A 381 -6.60 18.96 -8.88
C LEU A 381 -5.13 18.70 -9.22
N SER A 382 -4.82 18.31 -10.46
CA SER A 382 -3.44 18.18 -10.96
C SER A 382 -2.73 19.54 -11.03
N LEU A 383 -3.41 20.60 -11.50
CA LEU A 383 -2.89 21.97 -11.50
C LEU A 383 -2.63 22.46 -10.08
N VAL A 384 -3.58 22.25 -9.18
CA VAL A 384 -3.42 22.58 -7.76
C VAL A 384 -2.20 21.85 -7.16
N ARG A 385 -2.09 20.56 -7.43
CA ARG A 385 -1.04 19.69 -6.87
C ARG A 385 0.35 20.01 -7.40
N LEU A 386 0.50 20.15 -8.71
CA LEU A 386 1.80 20.19 -9.38
C LEU A 386 2.27 21.61 -9.75
N VAL A 387 1.41 22.62 -9.59
CA VAL A 387 1.76 24.03 -9.89
C VAL A 387 1.54 24.91 -8.67
N ILE A 388 0.35 24.89 -8.07
CA ILE A 388 0.01 25.82 -6.98
C ILE A 388 0.71 25.43 -5.66
N LEU A 389 0.64 24.16 -5.24
CA LEU A 389 1.30 23.70 -4.01
C LEU A 389 2.82 23.93 -4.01
N PRO A 390 3.57 23.65 -5.09
CA PRO A 390 5.01 23.95 -5.15
C PRO A 390 5.35 25.42 -4.90
N VAL A 391 4.53 26.35 -5.40
CA VAL A 391 4.75 27.78 -5.16
C VAL A 391 4.65 28.08 -3.67
N PHE A 392 3.65 27.55 -2.97
CA PHE A 392 3.57 27.66 -1.52
C PHE A 392 4.74 26.97 -0.81
N GLY A 393 5.17 25.81 -1.29
CA GLY A 393 6.32 25.08 -0.77
C GLY A 393 7.62 25.87 -0.84
N VAL A 394 7.87 26.54 -1.96
CA VAL A 394 9.00 27.47 -2.12
C VAL A 394 8.89 28.61 -1.11
N LEU A 395 7.72 29.28 -1.03
CA LEU A 395 7.53 30.40 -0.12
C LEU A 395 7.74 30.02 1.34
N ILE A 396 7.14 28.93 1.81
CA ILE A 396 7.22 28.49 3.21
C ILE A 396 8.63 28.02 3.56
N SER A 397 9.23 27.18 2.71
CA SER A 397 10.58 26.66 2.95
C SER A 397 11.61 27.78 2.93
N GLU A 398 11.45 28.75 2.05
CA GLU A 398 12.34 29.91 1.99
C GLU A 398 12.18 30.80 3.21
N ARG A 399 10.95 31.01 3.70
CA ARG A 399 10.74 31.76 4.94
C ARG A 399 11.42 31.07 6.13
N LEU A 400 11.26 29.76 6.28
CA LEU A 400 11.96 29.01 7.33
C LEU A 400 13.48 29.07 7.19
N TYR A 401 14.00 29.05 5.97
CA TYR A 401 15.42 29.27 5.71
C TYR A 401 15.88 30.66 6.16
N THR A 402 15.16 31.72 5.79
CA THR A 402 15.51 33.11 6.20
C THR A 402 15.42 33.36 7.69
N ILE A 403 14.53 32.66 8.40
CA ILE A 403 14.39 32.73 9.87
C ILE A 403 15.52 31.94 10.57
N GLY A 404 16.34 31.19 9.82
CA GLY A 404 17.49 30.46 10.35
C GLY A 404 17.16 29.08 10.91
N TRP A 405 15.99 28.51 10.58
CA TRP A 405 15.62 27.16 11.06
C TRP A 405 16.47 26.05 10.43
N PHE A 406 17.11 26.30 9.27
CA PHE A 406 17.91 25.31 8.54
C PHE A 406 19.42 25.37 8.85
N SER A 407 19.81 25.85 10.04
CA SER A 407 21.15 26.37 10.39
C SER A 407 22.36 25.45 10.17
N ASN A 408 22.19 24.12 10.05
CA ASN A 408 23.32 23.17 9.96
C ASN A 408 23.41 22.38 8.64
N ASP A 409 22.36 22.34 7.81
CA ASP A 409 22.34 21.57 6.54
C ASP A 409 21.51 22.30 5.47
N SER A 410 21.94 23.52 5.17
CA SER A 410 21.11 24.52 4.50
C SER A 410 20.74 24.19 3.05
N LYS A 411 21.54 23.37 2.36
CA LYS A 411 21.31 23.08 0.93
C LYS A 411 20.40 21.88 0.74
N MET A 412 20.77 20.72 1.31
CA MET A 412 20.01 19.49 1.11
C MET A 412 18.65 19.56 1.80
N LEU A 413 18.58 20.02 3.05
CA LEU A 413 17.29 20.13 3.75
C LEU A 413 16.35 21.09 3.02
N ARG A 414 16.86 22.20 2.48
CA ARG A 414 16.07 23.15 1.69
C ARG A 414 15.59 22.53 0.37
N PHE A 415 16.45 21.79 -0.32
CA PHE A 415 16.07 21.06 -1.53
C PHE A 415 14.94 20.06 -1.25
N ILE A 416 15.10 19.20 -0.24
CA ILE A 416 14.09 18.19 0.14
C ILE A 416 12.78 18.84 0.59
N SER A 417 12.88 19.92 1.39
CA SER A 417 11.71 20.63 1.91
C SER A 417 10.85 21.24 0.81
N ILE A 418 11.45 21.63 -0.33
CA ILE A 418 10.73 22.20 -1.47
C ILE A 418 10.26 21.11 -2.43
N ILE A 419 11.12 20.15 -2.79
CA ILE A 419 10.77 19.10 -3.75
C ILE A 419 9.55 18.30 -3.27
N ALA A 420 9.40 18.10 -1.95
CA ALA A 420 8.25 17.47 -1.31
C ALA A 420 6.89 18.01 -1.79
N TRP A 421 6.82 19.30 -2.15
CA TRP A 421 5.58 19.97 -2.58
C TRP A 421 5.28 19.79 -4.06
N GLY A 422 6.28 19.42 -4.87
CA GLY A 422 6.20 19.20 -6.32
C GLY A 422 5.85 17.79 -6.76
N LEU A 423 5.46 16.93 -5.82
CA LEU A 423 5.28 15.51 -6.08
C LEU A 423 3.81 15.19 -6.39
N PRO A 424 3.56 14.24 -7.29
CA PRO A 424 2.23 13.74 -7.60
C PRO A 424 1.67 12.99 -6.39
N ASN A 425 0.44 12.51 -6.50
CA ASN A 425 -0.18 11.76 -5.42
C ASN A 425 0.55 10.44 -5.15
N SER A 426 0.44 9.98 -3.91
CA SER A 426 1.04 8.72 -3.48
C SER A 426 0.50 7.54 -4.28
N THR A 427 1.40 6.67 -4.74
CA THR A 427 1.03 5.33 -5.25
C THR A 427 0.39 4.47 -4.16
N SER A 428 0.57 4.83 -2.88
CA SER A 428 -0.09 4.13 -1.78
C SER A 428 -1.61 4.13 -1.83
N LEU A 429 -2.19 5.18 -2.42
CA LEU A 429 -3.62 5.26 -2.59
C LEU A 429 -4.14 4.16 -3.54
N VAL A 430 -3.31 3.65 -4.45
CA VAL A 430 -3.70 2.58 -5.39
C VAL A 430 -3.94 1.28 -4.63
N TYR A 431 -2.99 0.83 -3.82
CA TYR A 431 -3.18 -0.42 -3.06
C TYR A 431 -4.21 -0.26 -1.93
N VAL A 432 -4.34 0.92 -1.31
CA VAL A 432 -5.41 1.15 -0.32
C VAL A 432 -6.78 1.10 -0.99
N THR A 433 -6.93 1.70 -2.17
CA THR A 433 -8.22 1.68 -2.90
C THR A 433 -8.51 0.28 -3.45
N ALA A 434 -7.50 -0.42 -3.96
CA ALA A 434 -7.63 -1.81 -4.42
C ALA A 434 -8.01 -2.77 -3.27
N PHE A 435 -7.43 -2.59 -2.08
CA PHE A 435 -7.74 -3.35 -0.87
C PHE A 435 -9.25 -3.31 -0.54
N TYR A 436 -9.88 -2.13 -0.65
CA TYR A 436 -11.31 -1.95 -0.39
C TYR A 436 -12.22 -2.31 -1.57
N THR A 437 -11.66 -2.54 -2.76
CA THR A 437 -12.48 -2.82 -3.95
C THR A 437 -13.12 -4.20 -3.84
N CYS A 438 -14.44 -4.27 -4.09
CA CYS A 438 -15.17 -5.53 -4.17
C CYS A 438 -14.85 -6.24 -5.49
N LEU A 439 -14.61 -7.56 -5.45
CA LEU A 439 -14.29 -8.36 -6.63
C LEU A 439 -15.52 -8.66 -7.47
N ASP A 440 -16.68 -8.82 -6.81
CA ASP A 440 -17.94 -9.25 -7.42
C ASP A 440 -18.78 -8.09 -7.96
N SER A 441 -18.35 -6.85 -7.72
CA SER A 441 -19.05 -5.65 -8.20
C SER A 441 -18.48 -5.20 -9.53
N GLU A 442 -19.32 -5.13 -10.57
CA GLU A 442 -18.95 -4.53 -11.85
C GLU A 442 -18.60 -3.02 -11.74
N ASP A 443 -18.97 -2.39 -10.62
CA ASP A 443 -18.76 -0.96 -10.38
C ASP A 443 -17.42 -0.69 -9.66
N HIS A 444 -16.42 -0.29 -10.44
CA HIS A 444 -15.08 0.07 -9.97
C HIS A 444 -14.80 1.57 -9.99
N LEU A 445 -15.84 2.41 -9.85
CA LEU A 445 -15.77 3.87 -9.96
C LEU A 445 -14.59 4.50 -9.20
N GLN A 446 -14.33 4.08 -7.96
CA GLN A 446 -13.31 4.66 -7.10
C GLN A 446 -11.89 4.41 -7.64
N MET A 447 -11.63 3.19 -8.11
CA MET A 447 -10.36 2.81 -8.74
C MET A 447 -10.18 3.51 -10.09
N ASP A 448 -11.25 3.60 -10.89
CA ASP A 448 -11.23 4.29 -12.18
C ASP A 448 -10.94 5.79 -12.00
N CYS A 449 -11.60 6.45 -11.06
CA CYS A 449 -11.36 7.86 -10.74
C CYS A 449 -9.91 8.10 -10.29
N LEU A 450 -9.38 7.25 -9.40
CA LEU A 450 -8.00 7.35 -8.95
C LEU A 450 -7.01 7.10 -10.10
N ALA A 451 -7.26 6.12 -10.96
CA ALA A 451 -6.40 5.80 -12.10
C ALA A 451 -6.35 6.96 -13.10
N VAL A 452 -7.50 7.57 -13.44
CA VAL A 452 -7.57 8.77 -14.30
C VAL A 452 -6.81 9.94 -13.69
N MET A 453 -6.94 10.16 -12.39
CA MET A 453 -6.22 11.21 -11.68
C MET A 453 -4.71 11.05 -11.78
N LEU A 454 -4.21 9.84 -11.56
CA LEU A 454 -2.79 9.53 -11.70
C LEU A 454 -2.35 9.64 -13.16
N LEU A 455 -3.16 9.16 -14.11
CA LEU A 455 -2.88 9.24 -15.55
C LEU A 455 -2.73 10.69 -16.03
N VAL A 456 -3.48 11.64 -15.47
CA VAL A 456 -3.30 13.07 -15.79
C VAL A 456 -2.07 13.66 -15.10
N GLN A 457 -1.79 13.27 -13.85
CA GLN A 457 -0.70 13.83 -13.06
C GLN A 457 0.69 13.40 -13.51
N TYR A 458 0.91 12.12 -13.83
CA TYR A 458 2.26 11.63 -14.16
C TYR A 458 2.85 12.29 -15.43
N PRO A 459 2.11 12.46 -16.54
CA PRO A 459 2.58 13.22 -17.70
C PRO A 459 2.85 14.69 -17.35
N MET A 460 1.97 15.32 -16.56
CA MET A 460 2.16 16.70 -16.14
C MET A 460 3.38 16.89 -15.23
N MET A 461 3.69 15.89 -14.39
CA MET A 461 4.91 15.83 -13.59
C MET A 461 6.17 15.87 -14.47
N ALA A 462 6.10 15.35 -15.71
CA ALA A 462 7.24 15.33 -16.64
C ALA A 462 7.77 16.71 -17.01
N ILE A 463 6.93 17.73 -16.88
CA ILE A 463 7.29 19.12 -17.16
C ILE A 463 7.49 19.87 -15.85
N THR A 464 6.54 19.75 -14.92
CA THR A 464 6.51 20.54 -13.68
C THR A 464 7.66 20.21 -12.73
N LEU A 465 7.98 18.93 -12.53
CA LEU A 465 9.00 18.52 -11.55
C LEU A 465 10.42 18.88 -12.01
N PRO A 466 10.84 18.64 -13.28
CA PRO A 466 12.12 19.15 -13.78
C PRO A 466 12.22 20.68 -13.72
N THR A 467 11.13 21.40 -14.00
CA THR A 467 11.09 22.87 -13.89
C THR A 467 11.33 23.31 -12.45
N LEU A 468 10.66 22.69 -11.48
CA LEU A 468 10.86 22.97 -10.06
C LEU A 468 12.29 22.66 -9.60
N VAL A 469 12.83 21.49 -9.95
CA VAL A 469 14.21 21.10 -9.62
C VAL A 469 15.23 22.08 -10.21
N SER A 470 15.05 22.47 -11.47
CA SER A 470 15.92 23.44 -12.13
C SER A 470 15.86 24.82 -11.46
N PHE A 471 14.66 25.23 -11.04
CA PHE A 471 14.48 26.47 -10.30
C PHE A 471 15.20 26.42 -8.94
N ILE A 472 15.05 25.34 -8.17
CA ILE A 472 15.71 25.18 -6.87
C ILE A 472 17.23 25.25 -7.02
N ILE A 473 17.81 24.47 -7.93
CA ILE A 473 19.26 24.38 -8.11
C ILE A 473 19.83 25.75 -8.53
N LYS A 474 19.28 26.35 -9.58
CA LYS A 474 19.84 27.58 -10.15
C LYS A 474 19.57 28.83 -9.32
N HIS A 475 18.35 29.00 -8.80
CA HIS A 475 17.95 30.25 -8.16
C HIS A 475 18.08 30.21 -6.64
N LEU A 476 17.77 29.07 -6.02
CA LEU A 476 17.76 28.97 -4.56
C LEU A 476 19.12 28.51 -4.04
N LEU A 477 19.70 27.47 -4.63
CA LEU A 477 21.00 26.94 -4.21
C LEU A 477 22.18 27.67 -4.87
N LYS A 478 21.95 28.36 -5.99
CA LYS A 478 22.96 29.11 -6.77
C LYS A 478 24.15 28.22 -7.17
N ILE A 479 23.83 27.01 -7.65
CA ILE A 479 24.79 26.00 -8.14
C ILE A 479 24.74 25.95 -9.66
#